data_AF-A0A7S4B2J7-F1
#
_entry.id   AF-A0A7S4B2J7-F1
#
_cell.length_a   1.000
_cell.length_b   1.000
_cell.length_c   1.000
_cell.angle_alpha   90.00
_cell.angle_beta   90.00
_cell.angle_gamma   90.00
#
_symmetry.space_group_name_H-M   'P 1'
#
loop_
_entity.id
_entity.type
_entity.pdbx_description
1 polymer ?
#
loop_
_entity_poly.entity_id
_entity_poly.type
_entity_poly.pdbx_seq_one_letter_code
_entity_poly.pdbx_strand_id
1 'polypeptide(L)'
;MLLRRSNSFRREVVKRGRNAEKGAASSDSATAEVGTVNSNRASRSRLLHSGLVFRLNGKKWSPYFAVAFGNAICFYSSKSEWTSFRSFPSDVLLLNELQAEATTAEGRGHCIRLTSASSDVTQFIALSSNEDCIHWLRCLSPGGAAKQVSRTAWVDPEKDEISHGEQPEGFEEKLSEAKRKLHALALQREKLESEAKDILHCQLKSCFAL
;
A
#
# COMPACT_ATOMS: atom_id res chain seq x y z
N MET A 1 32.68 -37.38 -2.78
CA MET A 1 34.09 -36.93 -2.84
C MET A 1 34.13 -35.41 -2.84
N LEU A 2 35.09 -34.85 -2.12
CA LEU A 2 35.20 -33.46 -1.71
C LEU A 2 35.76 -32.52 -2.80
N LEU A 3 35.25 -31.28 -2.78
CA LEU A 3 35.97 -30.00 -2.87
C LEU A 3 36.76 -29.57 -4.13
N ARG A 4 36.43 -28.32 -4.54
CA ARG A 4 37.33 -27.19 -4.88
C ARG A 4 37.95 -27.23 -6.30
N ARG A 5 38.16 -26.11 -7.01
CA ARG A 5 38.18 -24.68 -6.65
C ARG A 5 38.23 -23.80 -7.91
N SER A 6 37.77 -22.57 -7.73
CA SER A 6 38.39 -21.32 -8.21
C SER A 6 38.51 -21.05 -9.71
N ASN A 7 37.67 -20.13 -10.20
CA ASN A 7 38.13 -19.16 -11.20
C ASN A 7 38.11 -17.74 -10.62
N SER A 8 39.32 -17.27 -10.40
CA SER A 8 39.73 -15.88 -10.20
C SER A 8 39.35 -15.08 -11.43
N PHE A 9 38.53 -14.04 -11.29
CA PHE A 9 38.42 -13.01 -12.32
C PHE A 9 38.88 -11.67 -11.77
N ARG A 10 39.82 -11.10 -12.53
CA ARG A 10 40.71 -10.00 -12.19
C ARG A 10 39.96 -8.68 -12.01
N ARG A 11 40.46 -7.89 -11.06
CA ARG A 11 40.23 -6.44 -10.96
C ARG A 11 40.89 -5.76 -12.16
N GLU A 12 40.11 -5.00 -12.92
CA GLU A 12 40.64 -3.96 -13.79
C GLU A 12 40.42 -2.60 -13.14
N VAL A 13 41.53 -1.90 -12.93
CA VAL A 13 41.62 -0.56 -12.37
C VAL A 13 41.57 0.41 -13.54
N VAL A 14 40.47 1.11 -13.71
CA VAL A 14 40.40 2.26 -14.64
C VAL A 14 40.76 3.52 -13.86
N LYS A 15 42.01 3.97 -14.02
CA LYS A 15 42.47 5.33 -13.69
C LYS A 15 42.59 6.12 -15.00
N ARG A 16 42.00 7.33 -15.01
CA ARG A 16 42.24 8.54 -15.84
C ARG A 16 40.88 9.10 -16.30
N GLY A 17 40.57 10.38 -16.19
CA GLY A 17 41.37 11.54 -15.82
C GLY A 17 40.51 12.72 -15.38
N ARG A 18 41.14 13.66 -14.66
CA ARG A 18 40.64 15.01 -14.45
C ARG A 18 41.00 15.82 -15.70
N ASN A 19 40.06 16.64 -16.17
CA ASN A 19 40.35 17.98 -16.69
C ASN A 19 39.09 18.84 -16.55
N ALA A 20 39.31 20.06 -16.09
CA ALA A 20 38.33 21.12 -15.97
C ALA A 20 38.06 21.73 -17.36
N GLU A 21 36.85 22.22 -17.59
CA GLU A 21 36.52 23.64 -17.80
C GLU A 21 35.17 23.85 -18.51
N LYS A 22 34.40 24.78 -17.94
CA LYS A 22 33.48 25.77 -18.53
C LYS A 22 32.88 25.52 -19.93
N GLY A 23 31.55 25.64 -20.02
CA GLY A 23 30.86 25.98 -21.27
C GLY A 23 29.35 25.91 -21.13
N ALA A 24 28.68 27.01 -21.42
CA ALA A 24 27.25 27.23 -21.23
C ALA A 24 26.37 26.68 -22.36
N ALA A 25 25.11 26.46 -21.98
CA ALA A 25 23.88 26.62 -22.76
C ALA A 25 23.41 25.54 -23.76
N SER A 26 22.10 25.30 -23.61
CA SER A 26 21.08 24.83 -24.55
C SER A 26 20.96 23.34 -24.86
N SER A 27 19.96 22.72 -24.24
CA SER A 27 18.95 21.92 -24.96
C SER A 27 17.82 21.56 -23.99
N ASP A 28 16.67 22.22 -24.16
CA ASP A 28 15.39 21.83 -23.58
C ASP A 28 15.01 20.44 -24.11
N SER A 29 15.07 19.43 -23.25
CA SER A 29 14.21 18.26 -23.37
C SER A 29 13.70 17.90 -21.98
N ALA A 30 12.51 18.42 -21.67
CA ALA A 30 11.76 18.09 -20.47
C ALA A 30 11.30 16.62 -20.53
N THR A 31 12.10 15.72 -19.98
CA THR A 31 11.63 14.44 -19.46
C THR A 31 11.64 14.53 -17.95
N ALA A 32 10.46 14.45 -17.33
CA ALA A 32 10.28 14.49 -15.89
C ALA A 32 11.12 13.39 -15.22
N GLU A 33 12.28 13.77 -14.67
CA GLU A 33 13.05 12.91 -13.79
C GLU A 33 12.27 12.77 -12.48
N VAL A 34 11.75 11.57 -12.25
CA VAL A 34 11.27 11.13 -10.95
C VAL A 34 12.39 11.36 -9.95
N GLY A 35 12.13 12.23 -8.96
CA GLY A 35 13.11 12.82 -8.06
C GLY A 35 14.06 11.80 -7.45
N THR A 36 15.31 11.83 -7.88
CA THR A 36 16.39 11.02 -7.30
C THR A 36 16.87 11.73 -6.03
N VAL A 37 16.26 11.43 -4.88
CA VAL A 37 16.61 12.05 -3.60
C VAL A 37 17.73 11.27 -2.90
N ASN A 38 18.74 12.01 -2.41
CA ASN A 38 19.96 11.60 -1.72
C ASN A 38 19.82 10.40 -0.76
N SER A 39 20.19 9.20 -1.23
CA SER A 39 20.29 7.97 -0.44
C SER A 39 21.36 8.02 0.67
N ASN A 40 22.28 8.99 0.63
CA ASN A 40 23.35 9.16 1.62
C ASN A 40 22.87 9.59 3.02
N ARG A 41 21.62 10.06 3.16
CA ARG A 41 21.06 10.48 4.46
C ARG A 41 20.23 9.40 5.16
N ALA A 42 19.84 8.35 4.44
CA ALA A 42 19.04 7.28 5.01
C ALA A 42 19.94 6.27 5.75
N SER A 43 19.56 5.88 6.97
CA SER A 43 20.30 4.89 7.75
C SER A 43 19.40 3.72 8.12
N ARG A 44 19.83 2.48 7.83
CA ARG A 44 19.12 1.23 8.21
C ARG A 44 19.22 0.89 9.70
N SER A 45 19.59 1.85 10.55
CA SER A 45 20.00 1.61 11.94
C SER A 45 18.92 0.97 12.81
N ARG A 46 17.63 1.18 12.50
CA ARG A 46 16.51 0.59 13.26
C ARG A 46 15.26 0.42 12.39
N LEU A 47 14.74 -0.80 12.27
CA LEU A 47 13.41 -1.01 11.69
C LEU A 47 12.35 -0.42 12.63
N LEU A 48 11.53 0.50 12.12
CA LEU A 48 10.39 1.07 12.85
C LEU A 48 9.13 0.24 12.58
N HIS A 49 8.82 0.03 11.30
CA HIS A 49 7.66 -0.74 10.88
C HIS A 49 7.79 -1.23 9.45
N SER A 50 7.01 -2.24 9.09
CA SER A 50 6.90 -2.70 7.72
C SER A 50 5.61 -3.44 7.47
N GLY A 51 5.11 -3.37 6.25
CA GLY A 51 3.85 -4.00 5.88
C GLY A 51 3.54 -3.88 4.40
N LEU A 52 2.55 -4.63 3.96
CA LEU A 52 1.96 -4.47 2.63
C LEU A 52 1.12 -3.19 2.63
N VAL A 53 1.34 -2.33 1.64
CA VAL A 53 0.56 -1.11 1.41
C VAL A 53 0.19 -1.02 -0.06
N PHE A 54 -0.83 -0.24 -0.40
CA PHE A 54 -1.13 0.09 -1.79
C PHE A 54 -0.71 1.52 -2.05
N ARG A 55 0.22 1.76 -2.98
CA ARG A 55 0.64 3.11 -3.36
C ARG A 55 -0.13 3.55 -4.60
N LEU A 56 -0.60 4.80 -4.61
CA LEU A 56 -1.25 5.40 -5.78
C LEU A 56 -0.17 5.89 -6.76
N ASN A 57 -0.13 5.28 -7.94
CA ASN A 57 0.73 5.70 -9.04
C ASN A 57 -0.17 6.15 -10.20
N GLY A 58 -0.24 7.47 -10.45
CA GLY A 58 -1.24 8.04 -11.35
C GLY A 58 -2.65 7.78 -10.82
N LYS A 59 -3.45 7.00 -11.55
CA LYS A 59 -4.82 6.60 -11.15
C LYS A 59 -4.92 5.15 -10.67
N LYS A 60 -3.78 4.46 -10.50
CA LYS A 60 -3.76 3.02 -10.19
C LYS A 60 -3.13 2.76 -8.83
N TRP A 61 -3.86 2.05 -7.99
CA TRP A 61 -3.34 1.47 -6.76
C TRP A 61 -2.53 0.21 -7.07
N SER A 62 -1.27 0.20 -6.67
CA SER A 62 -0.38 -0.96 -6.85
C SER A 62 0.17 -1.42 -5.50
N PRO A 63 0.30 -2.75 -5.27
CA PRO A 63 0.82 -3.27 -4.02
C PRO A 63 2.33 -3.03 -3.91
N TYR A 64 2.77 -2.60 -2.74
CA TYR A 64 4.18 -2.47 -2.38
C TYR A 64 4.40 -3.00 -0.96
N PHE A 65 5.59 -3.50 -0.72
CA PHE A 65 6.07 -3.75 0.62
C PHE A 65 6.80 -2.50 1.13
N ALA A 66 6.16 -1.78 2.04
CA ALA A 66 6.71 -0.56 2.62
C ALA A 66 7.51 -0.87 3.88
N VAL A 67 8.59 -0.12 4.08
CA VAL A 67 9.52 -0.29 5.20
C VAL A 67 9.92 1.06 5.73
N ALA A 68 9.54 1.36 6.96
CA ALA A 68 10.02 2.51 7.71
C ALA A 68 11.18 2.08 8.59
N PHE A 69 12.34 2.71 8.45
CA PHE A 69 13.51 2.46 9.27
C PHE A 69 14.26 3.77 9.55
N GLY A 70 14.79 3.92 10.75
CA GLY A 70 15.57 5.09 11.17
C GLY A 70 14.83 6.40 10.87
N ASN A 71 15.29 7.08 9.83
CA ASN A 71 14.77 8.35 9.34
C ASN A 71 14.22 8.29 7.91
N ALA A 72 13.85 7.11 7.39
CA ALA A 72 13.33 6.97 6.04
C ALA A 72 12.21 5.94 5.91
N ILE A 73 11.40 6.09 4.85
CA ILE A 73 10.51 5.06 4.34
C ILE A 73 10.91 4.70 2.90
N CYS A 74 10.88 3.40 2.61
CA CYS A 74 11.14 2.85 1.29
C CYS A 74 9.99 1.95 0.84
N PHE A 75 9.81 1.85 -0.47
CA PHE A 75 8.82 0.98 -1.10
C PHE A 75 9.52 -0.04 -1.99
N TYR A 76 9.22 -1.31 -1.77
CA TYR A 76 9.71 -2.42 -2.57
C TYR A 76 8.52 -3.09 -3.27
N SER A 77 8.71 -3.69 -4.45
CA SER A 77 7.69 -4.47 -5.15
C SER A 77 7.24 -5.70 -4.35
N SER A 78 8.10 -6.23 -3.48
CA SER A 78 7.82 -7.42 -2.68
C SER A 78 8.66 -7.50 -1.41
N LYS A 79 8.25 -8.39 -0.48
CA LYS A 79 9.03 -8.71 0.72
C LYS A 79 10.39 -9.35 0.39
N SER A 80 10.42 -10.22 -0.62
CA SER A 80 11.65 -10.84 -1.13
C SER A 80 12.64 -9.82 -1.68
N GLU A 81 12.12 -8.75 -2.29
CA GLU A 81 12.98 -7.69 -2.80
C GLU A 81 13.72 -7.00 -1.65
N TRP A 82 13.01 -6.53 -0.61
CA TRP A 82 13.69 -5.97 0.57
C TRP A 82 14.77 -6.92 1.09
N THR A 83 14.45 -8.18 1.37
CA THR A 83 15.43 -9.10 1.98
C THR A 83 16.66 -9.34 1.11
N SER A 84 16.53 -9.19 -0.21
CA SER A 84 17.64 -9.33 -1.16
C SER A 84 18.50 -8.06 -1.33
N PHE A 85 17.93 -6.87 -1.08
CA PHE A 85 18.59 -5.60 -1.38
C PHE A 85 19.59 -5.18 -0.31
N ARG A 86 20.86 -5.04 -0.72
CA ARG A 86 21.94 -4.47 0.11
C ARG A 86 21.96 -2.93 0.12
N SER A 87 21.33 -2.30 -0.86
CA SER A 87 21.23 -0.84 -1.03
C SER A 87 19.79 -0.35 -0.91
N PHE A 88 19.59 0.95 -0.72
CA PHE A 88 18.26 1.56 -0.79
C PHE A 88 17.71 1.54 -2.22
N PRO A 89 16.38 1.45 -2.39
CA PRO A 89 15.75 1.71 -3.69
C PRO A 89 15.93 3.18 -4.09
N SER A 90 15.59 3.52 -5.34
CA SER A 90 15.66 4.90 -5.85
C SER A 90 14.68 5.84 -5.13
N ASP A 91 13.50 5.33 -4.79
CA ASP A 91 12.43 6.07 -4.12
C ASP A 91 12.57 5.94 -2.60
N VAL A 92 13.35 6.83 -1.99
CA VAL A 92 13.49 6.96 -0.53
C VAL A 92 12.88 8.28 -0.09
N LEU A 93 11.92 8.23 0.84
CA LEU A 93 11.39 9.43 1.49
C LEU A 93 11.99 9.55 2.88
N LEU A 94 12.59 10.70 3.18
CA LEU A 94 13.18 10.97 4.49
C LEU A 94 12.12 11.48 5.47
N LEU A 95 11.96 10.81 6.61
CA LEU A 95 10.91 11.07 7.61
C LEU A 95 11.00 12.46 8.24
N ASN A 96 12.21 13.01 8.39
CA ASN A 96 12.42 14.37 8.91
C ASN A 96 11.92 15.47 7.95
N GLU A 97 11.69 15.12 6.70
CA GLU A 97 11.18 16.00 5.65
C GLU A 97 9.78 15.55 5.21
N LEU A 98 9.18 14.56 5.88
CA LEU A 98 7.93 13.93 5.49
C LEU A 98 6.80 14.37 6.41
N GLN A 99 5.76 14.96 5.84
CA GLN A 99 4.49 15.16 6.51
C GLN A 99 3.57 14.00 6.16
N ALA A 100 3.13 13.26 7.17
CA ALA A 100 2.20 12.14 7.02
C ALA A 100 0.85 12.50 7.63
N GLU A 101 -0.21 12.48 6.83
CA GLU A 101 -1.56 12.85 7.24
C GLU A 101 -2.55 11.77 6.85
N ALA A 102 -3.44 11.41 7.76
CA ALA A 102 -4.56 10.55 7.44
C ALA A 102 -5.51 11.26 6.46
N THR A 103 -6.06 10.53 5.50
CA THR A 103 -6.91 11.11 4.46
C THR A 103 -7.79 10.04 3.83
N THR A 104 -8.70 10.45 2.96
CA THR A 104 -9.38 9.59 2.00
C THR A 104 -8.90 9.94 0.59
N ALA A 105 -8.73 8.93 -0.27
CA ALA A 105 -8.25 9.16 -1.63
C ALA A 105 -8.83 8.11 -2.58
N GLU A 106 -9.35 8.55 -3.73
CA GLU A 106 -9.87 7.66 -4.79
C GLU A 106 -10.87 6.62 -4.26
N GLY A 107 -11.78 7.04 -3.37
CA GLY A 107 -12.81 6.16 -2.78
C GLY A 107 -12.31 5.18 -1.71
N ARG A 108 -11.05 5.27 -1.27
CA ARG A 108 -10.51 4.48 -0.16
C ARG A 108 -10.49 5.28 1.13
N GLY A 109 -11.00 4.66 2.20
CA GLY A 109 -11.03 5.22 3.55
C GLY A 109 -9.64 5.30 4.17
N HIS A 110 -8.98 4.16 4.38
CA HIS A 110 -7.73 4.05 5.16
C HIS A 110 -6.47 4.50 4.40
N CYS A 111 -6.41 5.78 4.05
CA CYS A 111 -5.28 6.34 3.32
C CYS A 111 -4.40 7.27 4.17
N ILE A 112 -3.14 7.34 3.80
CA ILE A 112 -2.16 8.30 4.31
C ILE A 112 -1.60 9.09 3.12
N ARG A 113 -1.67 10.41 3.20
CA ARG A 113 -0.97 11.35 2.33
C ARG A 113 0.43 11.59 2.89
N LEU A 114 1.43 11.37 2.07
CA LEU A 114 2.84 11.59 2.36
C LEU A 114 3.34 12.76 1.51
N THR A 115 3.68 13.87 2.14
CA THR A 115 4.19 15.07 1.44
C THR A 115 5.62 15.33 1.87
N SER A 116 6.54 15.31 0.91
CA SER A 116 7.95 15.60 1.13
C SER A 116 8.21 17.10 1.00
N ALA A 117 8.68 17.73 2.07
CA ALA A 117 9.01 19.15 2.11
C ALA A 117 10.18 19.53 1.18
N SER A 118 11.09 18.60 0.88
CA SER A 118 12.28 18.87 0.06
C SER A 118 12.06 18.72 -1.43
N SER A 119 11.08 17.92 -1.85
CA SER A 119 10.86 17.59 -3.26
C SER A 119 9.49 18.01 -3.79
N ASP A 120 8.62 18.55 -2.93
CA ASP A 120 7.20 18.85 -3.23
C ASP A 120 6.44 17.62 -3.79
N VAL A 121 6.96 16.42 -3.57
CA VAL A 121 6.35 15.17 -4.00
C VAL A 121 5.29 14.78 -2.98
N THR A 122 4.06 14.64 -3.48
CA THR A 122 2.93 14.07 -2.71
C THR A 122 2.64 12.66 -3.19
N GLN A 123 2.58 11.71 -2.24
CA GLN A 123 2.23 10.32 -2.50
C GLN A 123 1.05 9.92 -1.60
N PHE A 124 0.27 8.96 -2.08
CA PHE A 124 -0.82 8.38 -1.30
C PHE A 124 -0.56 6.89 -1.11
N ILE A 125 -0.73 6.42 0.12
CA ILE A 125 -0.72 5.00 0.46
C ILE A 125 -2.05 4.62 1.09
N ALA A 126 -2.61 3.48 0.72
CA ALA A 126 -3.80 2.90 1.31
C ALA A 126 -3.43 1.62 2.07
N LEU A 127 -4.12 1.42 3.19
CA LEU A 127 -3.87 0.36 4.16
C LEU A 127 -5.09 -0.56 4.31
N SER A 128 -4.87 -1.75 4.86
CA SER A 128 -5.91 -2.77 5.05
C SER A 128 -6.95 -2.39 6.10
N SER A 129 -6.54 -1.59 7.10
CA SER A 129 -7.38 -1.25 8.24
C SER A 129 -7.06 0.14 8.79
N ASN A 130 -7.96 0.64 9.62
CA ASN A 130 -7.76 1.89 10.35
C ASN A 130 -6.63 1.74 11.40
N GLU A 131 -6.54 0.57 12.04
CA GLU A 131 -5.49 0.25 13.01
C GLU A 131 -4.11 0.33 12.37
N ASP A 132 -3.96 -0.24 11.16
CA ASP A 132 -2.72 -0.14 10.39
C ASP A 132 -2.41 1.32 10.06
N CYS A 133 -3.40 2.12 9.67
CA CYS A 133 -3.25 3.55 9.39
C CYS A 133 -2.72 4.32 10.60
N ILE A 134 -3.33 4.12 11.76
CA ILE A 134 -2.90 4.74 13.02
C ILE A 134 -1.47 4.31 13.37
N HIS A 135 -1.14 3.03 13.18
CA HIS A 135 0.19 2.51 13.47
C HIS A 135 1.26 3.11 12.54
N TRP A 136 0.99 3.19 11.25
CA TRP A 136 1.87 3.84 10.27
C TRP A 136 2.06 5.32 10.58
N LEU A 137 1.01 6.08 10.87
CA LEU A 137 1.11 7.51 11.20
C LEU A 137 2.02 7.76 12.41
N ARG A 138 1.93 6.93 13.45
CA ARG A 138 2.81 6.99 14.63
C ARG A 138 4.27 6.75 14.27
N CYS A 139 4.53 5.81 13.37
CA CYS A 139 5.90 5.49 12.94
C CYS A 139 6.50 6.57 12.04
N LEU A 140 5.67 7.21 11.21
CA LEU A 140 6.11 8.22 10.25
C LEU A 140 6.24 9.63 10.84
N SER A 141 5.66 9.88 12.02
CA SER A 141 5.72 11.17 12.72
C SER A 141 6.45 11.08 14.06
N PRO A 142 7.77 10.78 14.08
CA PRO A 142 8.55 10.68 15.31
C PRO A 142 8.70 12.06 15.95
N GLY A 143 7.80 12.39 16.88
CA GLY A 143 7.76 13.70 17.54
C GLY A 143 6.36 14.16 17.97
N GLY A 144 5.31 13.39 17.68
CA GLY A 144 3.95 13.72 18.12
C GLY A 144 3.25 14.77 17.26
N ALA A 145 3.90 15.30 16.22
CA ALA A 145 3.29 16.15 15.20
C ALA A 145 2.48 15.34 14.15
N ALA A 146 2.08 14.11 14.46
CA ALA A 146 0.99 13.49 13.73
C ALA A 146 -0.23 14.38 14.00
N LYS A 147 -0.63 15.20 13.01
CA LYS A 147 -1.97 15.78 12.98
C LYS A 147 -2.91 14.60 12.88
N GLN A 148 -3.25 14.08 14.05
CA GLN A 148 -4.21 13.01 14.22
C GLN A 148 -5.50 13.61 13.73
N VAL A 149 -5.91 13.22 12.53
CA VAL A 149 -7.26 13.44 12.05
C VAL A 149 -8.15 12.89 13.16
N SER A 150 -8.87 13.79 13.82
CA SER A 150 -9.68 13.45 14.99
C SER A 150 -10.57 12.26 14.62
N ARG A 151 -10.94 11.46 15.62
CA ARG A 151 -11.85 10.32 15.46
C ARG A 151 -13.14 10.66 14.66
N THR A 152 -13.46 11.94 14.53
CA THR A 152 -14.59 12.52 13.79
C THR A 152 -14.35 12.80 12.29
N ALA A 153 -13.12 12.77 11.77
CA ALA A 153 -12.87 12.96 10.33
C ALA A 153 -12.69 11.63 9.55
N TRP A 154 -12.83 10.51 10.26
CA TRP A 154 -13.23 9.23 9.69
C TRP A 154 -14.75 9.15 9.74
N VAL A 155 -15.41 10.01 8.97
CA VAL A 155 -16.83 9.82 8.73
C VAL A 155 -16.93 8.55 7.90
N ASP A 156 -17.41 7.48 8.54
CA ASP A 156 -18.05 6.38 7.81
C ASP A 156 -19.02 7.03 6.81
N PRO A 157 -18.89 6.82 5.49
CA PRO A 157 -19.90 7.34 4.55
C PRO A 157 -21.30 6.75 4.79
N GLU A 158 -21.44 5.80 5.72
CA GLU A 158 -22.72 5.28 6.23
C GLU A 158 -23.22 5.98 7.51
N LYS A 159 -22.47 6.94 8.03
CA LYS A 159 -22.74 7.60 9.32
C LYS A 159 -22.62 9.12 9.25
N ASP A 160 -22.90 9.67 8.07
CA ASP A 160 -23.34 11.06 8.00
C ASP A 160 -24.58 11.19 8.88
N GLU A 161 -24.50 12.17 9.76
CA GLU A 161 -25.57 12.65 10.60
C GLU A 161 -26.82 12.84 9.74
N ILE A 162 -27.78 11.92 9.89
CA ILE A 162 -29.18 12.25 9.68
C ILE A 162 -29.48 13.30 10.76
N SER A 163 -29.24 14.57 10.42
CA SER A 163 -30.03 15.67 10.94
C SER A 163 -31.48 15.19 11.00
N HIS A 164 -32.15 15.35 12.13
CA HIS A 164 -33.55 14.95 12.40
C HIS A 164 -34.56 15.45 11.35
N GLY A 165 -34.45 14.93 10.13
CA GLY A 165 -35.38 15.03 9.04
C GLY A 165 -36.20 13.76 9.10
N GLU A 166 -37.46 13.92 9.49
CA GLU A 166 -38.58 13.01 9.36
C GLU A 166 -38.22 11.63 8.77
N GLN A 167 -38.23 10.59 9.62
CA GLN A 167 -38.22 9.21 9.14
C GLN A 167 -39.34 9.07 8.10
N PRO A 168 -39.03 8.71 6.83
CA PRO A 168 -40.07 8.46 5.86
C PRO A 168 -40.91 7.28 6.36
N GLU A 169 -42.21 7.51 6.58
CA GLU A 169 -43.16 6.47 6.93
C GLU A 169 -43.00 5.28 5.98
N GLY A 170 -42.85 4.07 6.53
CA GLY A 170 -42.67 2.83 5.76
C GLY A 170 -41.21 2.38 5.53
N PHE A 171 -40.20 3.06 6.08
CA PHE A 171 -38.81 2.58 6.03
C PHE A 171 -38.64 1.23 6.75
N GLU A 172 -39.23 1.07 7.93
CA GLU A 172 -39.15 -0.19 8.69
C GLU A 172 -39.84 -1.35 7.97
N GLU A 173 -40.92 -1.09 7.24
CA GLU A 173 -41.63 -2.09 6.46
C GLU A 173 -40.79 -2.56 5.26
N LYS A 174 -40.16 -1.62 4.53
CA LYS A 174 -39.22 -1.95 3.44
C LYS A 174 -37.99 -2.71 3.94
N LEU A 175 -37.46 -2.34 5.11
CA LEU A 175 -36.32 -3.04 5.72
C LEU A 175 -36.71 -4.46 6.13
N SER A 176 -37.90 -4.64 6.69
CA SER A 176 -38.46 -5.95 7.06
C SER A 176 -38.67 -6.84 5.83
N GLU A 177 -39.20 -6.27 4.74
CA GLU A 177 -39.38 -6.99 3.47
C GLU A 177 -38.03 -7.41 2.86
N ALA A 178 -37.04 -6.51 2.85
CA ALA A 178 -35.70 -6.82 2.35
C ALA A 178 -35.03 -7.94 3.16
N LYS A 179 -35.15 -7.93 4.49
CA LYS A 179 -34.63 -9.00 5.35
C LYS A 179 -35.30 -10.34 5.07
N ARG A 180 -36.62 -10.36 4.85
CA ARG A 180 -37.36 -11.58 4.48
C ARG A 180 -36.91 -12.13 3.11
N LYS A 181 -36.71 -11.25 2.12
CA LYS A 181 -36.20 -11.64 0.79
C LYS A 181 -34.80 -12.23 0.87
N LEU A 182 -33.91 -11.61 1.66
CA LEU A 182 -32.54 -12.09 1.83
C LEU A 182 -32.51 -13.48 2.51
N HIS A 183 -33.35 -13.69 3.52
CA HIS A 183 -33.50 -15.00 4.16
C HIS A 183 -34.06 -16.07 3.20
N ALA A 184 -35.05 -15.71 2.37
CA ALA A 184 -35.60 -16.62 1.36
C ALA A 184 -34.55 -17.03 0.32
N LEU A 185 -33.71 -16.09 -0.13
CA LEU A 185 -32.60 -16.37 -1.06
C LEU A 185 -31.53 -17.26 -0.42
N ALA A 186 -31.23 -17.08 0.87
CA ALA A 186 -30.29 -17.94 1.59
C ALA A 186 -30.78 -19.40 1.64
N LEU A 187 -32.07 -19.62 1.92
CA LEU A 187 -32.68 -20.96 1.92
C LEU A 187 -32.69 -21.59 0.52
N GLN A 188 -32.97 -20.81 -0.53
CA GLN A 188 -32.90 -21.31 -1.90
C GLN A 188 -31.48 -21.74 -2.28
N ARG A 189 -30.47 -20.98 -1.86
CA ARG A 189 -29.06 -21.32 -2.08
C ARG A 189 -28.70 -22.64 -1.39
N GLU A 190 -29.07 -22.82 -0.13
CA GLU A 190 -28.78 -24.05 0.61
C GLU A 190 -29.44 -25.28 -0.05
N LYS A 191 -30.68 -25.12 -0.53
CA LYS A 191 -31.39 -26.16 -1.27
C LYS A 191 -30.66 -26.54 -2.58
N LEU A 192 -30.23 -25.55 -3.36
CA LEU A 192 -29.49 -25.80 -4.60
C LEU A 192 -28.12 -26.44 -4.34
N GLU A 193 -27.43 -26.04 -3.26
CA GLU A 193 -26.16 -26.66 -2.85
C GLU A 193 -26.37 -28.14 -2.44
N SER A 194 -27.48 -28.46 -1.79
CA SER A 194 -27.88 -29.86 -1.48
C SER A 194 -28.14 -30.67 -2.76
N GLU A 195 -28.99 -30.16 -3.66
CA GLU A 195 -29.33 -30.85 -4.92
C GLU A 195 -28.09 -31.08 -5.79
N ALA A 196 -27.18 -30.11 -5.85
CA ALA A 196 -25.92 -30.25 -6.58
C ALA A 196 -25.03 -31.36 -6.00
N LYS A 197 -24.97 -31.50 -4.67
CA LYS A 197 -24.23 -32.59 -4.00
C LYS A 197 -24.84 -33.95 -4.32
N ASP A 198 -26.17 -34.06 -4.31
CA ASP A 198 -26.86 -35.30 -4.63
C ASP A 198 -26.63 -35.74 -6.08
N ILE A 199 -26.68 -34.79 -7.02
CA ILE A 199 -26.38 -35.06 -8.44
C ILE A 199 -24.93 -35.54 -8.60
N LEU A 200 -23.96 -34.84 -7.98
CA LEU A 200 -22.55 -35.23 -8.03
C LEU A 200 -22.32 -36.62 -7.44
N HIS A 201 -22.96 -36.93 -6.32
CA HIS A 201 -22.85 -38.24 -5.68
C HIS A 201 -23.46 -39.35 -6.53
N CYS A 202 -24.60 -39.09 -7.20
CA CYS A 202 -25.20 -40.04 -8.16
C CYS A 202 -24.29 -40.26 -9.38
N GLN A 203 -23.70 -39.20 -9.95
CA GLN A 203 -22.77 -39.33 -11.08
C GLN A 203 -21.50 -40.10 -10.70
N LEU A 204 -20.93 -39.83 -9.53
CA LEU A 204 -19.77 -40.57 -9.03
C LEU A 204 -20.11 -42.05 -8.86
N LYS A 205 -21.25 -42.39 -8.23
CA LYS A 205 -21.68 -43.79 -8.11
C LYS A 205 -21.84 -44.48 -9.46
N SER A 206 -22.40 -43.81 -10.47
CA SER A 206 -22.53 -44.38 -11.81
C SER A 206 -21.17 -44.59 -12.51
N CYS A 207 -20.18 -43.73 -12.25
CA CYS A 207 -18.85 -43.83 -12.86
C CYS A 207 -17.97 -44.94 -12.27
N PHE A 208 -18.24 -45.36 -11.03
CA PHE A 208 -17.49 -46.42 -10.33
C PHE A 208 -18.22 -47.78 -10.30
N ALA A 209 -19.37 -47.90 -10.97
CA ALA A 209 -20.13 -49.15 -11.10
C ALA A 209 -19.80 -49.95 -12.39
N LEU A 210 -18.76 -49.54 -13.13
CA LEU A 210 -18.14 -50.24 -14.26
C LEU A 210 -16.81 -50.85 -13.82
#